data_AF-A0A3C0DKM4-F1
#
_entry.id   AF-A0A3C0DKM4-F1
#
_cell.length_a   1.000
_cell.length_b   1.000
_cell.length_c   1.000
_cell.angle_alpha   90.00
_cell.angle_beta   90.00
_cell.angle_gamma   90.00
#
_symmetry.space_group_name_H-M   'P 1'
#
loop_
_entity.id
_entity.type
_entity.pdbx_description
1 polymer ?
#
loop_
_entity_poly.entity_id
_entity_poly.type
_entity_poly.pdbx_seq_one_letter_code
_entity_poly.pdbx_strand_id
1 'polypeptide(L)'
;NKCMFCFVDQEPRGLRRTLYIKDDDYRLSFLQGAYITLSNLSEEDWQRILTLRLSPMYVSVHAVNPEIRGRLLGLPGPAPIMPALRRLLDHHIEVHCQIVVCRGINDGVVLQESISELARYTPGIASLAIVPVGLTCHREGLPALQAFEK
;
A
#
# COMPACT_ATOMS: atom_id res chain seq x y z
N ASN A 1 3.71 -6.58 -7.39
CA ASN A 1 2.33 -6.89 -6.95
C ASN A 1 1.30 -6.81 -8.08
N LYS A 2 0.21 -7.59 -7.98
CA LYS A 2 -0.95 -7.55 -8.90
C LYS A 2 -2.20 -7.18 -8.10
N CYS A 3 -2.15 -6.01 -7.44
CA CYS A 3 -3.21 -5.58 -6.54
C CYS A 3 -4.55 -5.53 -7.27
N MET A 4 -5.62 -6.01 -6.62
CA MET A 4 -6.94 -6.09 -7.25
C MET A 4 -7.56 -4.73 -7.62
N PHE A 5 -7.04 -3.66 -7.01
CA PHE A 5 -7.43 -2.26 -7.22
C PHE A 5 -6.36 -1.44 -7.96
N CYS A 6 -5.32 -2.07 -8.53
CA CYS A 6 -4.24 -1.35 -9.20
C CYS A 6 -4.79 -0.47 -10.33
N PHE A 7 -4.62 0.85 -10.24
CA PHE A 7 -5.16 1.77 -11.24
C PHE A 7 -4.56 1.58 -12.63
N VAL A 8 -3.24 1.34 -12.69
CA VAL A 8 -2.49 1.08 -13.93
C VAL A 8 -3.01 -0.13 -14.70
N ASP A 9 -3.49 -1.17 -14.00
CA ASP A 9 -4.09 -2.34 -14.66
C ASP A 9 -5.47 -2.04 -15.27
N GLN A 10 -6.07 -0.89 -14.93
CA GLN A 10 -7.39 -0.44 -15.39
C GLN A 10 -7.29 0.67 -16.45
N GLU A 11 -6.12 0.88 -17.03
CA GLU A 11 -5.91 1.86 -18.11
C GLU A 11 -6.34 1.28 -19.47
N PRO A 12 -6.92 2.07 -20.38
CA PRO A 12 -7.23 1.62 -21.74
C PRO A 12 -5.95 1.21 -22.48
N ARG A 13 -6.07 0.31 -23.46
CA ARG A 13 -4.95 -0.10 -24.32
C ARG A 13 -4.56 1.02 -25.29
N GLY A 14 -3.28 1.09 -25.67
CA GLY A 14 -2.77 2.01 -26.69
C GLY A 14 -2.25 3.36 -26.17
N LEU A 15 -2.16 3.55 -24.85
CA LEU A 15 -1.54 4.72 -24.23
C LEU A 15 0.00 4.65 -24.32
N ARG A 16 0.65 5.76 -23.93
CA ARG A 16 2.12 5.83 -23.85
C ARG A 16 2.63 4.73 -22.91
N ARG A 17 3.66 4.00 -23.33
CA ARG A 17 4.23 2.86 -22.59
C ARG A 17 4.54 3.18 -21.12
N THR A 18 4.98 4.40 -20.85
CA THR A 18 5.32 4.87 -19.49
C THR A 18 4.13 4.88 -18.54
N LEU A 19 2.90 5.02 -19.05
CA LEU A 19 1.67 5.01 -18.23
C LEU A 19 1.30 3.61 -17.73
N TYR A 20 1.89 2.55 -18.29
CA TYR A 20 1.67 1.17 -17.84
C TYR A 20 2.72 0.68 -16.82
N ILE A 21 3.66 1.54 -16.43
CA ILE A 21 4.70 1.18 -15.47
C ILE A 21 4.13 1.36 -14.05
N LYS A 22 4.18 0.29 -13.25
CA LYS A 22 3.89 0.37 -11.82
C LYS A 22 5.16 0.79 -11.10
N ASP A 23 5.15 1.98 -10.54
CA ASP A 23 6.28 2.49 -9.78
C ASP A 23 6.13 2.12 -8.29
N ASP A 24 7.11 1.41 -7.75
CA ASP A 24 7.17 0.96 -6.34
C ASP A 24 8.60 1.26 -5.80
N ASP A 25 9.24 2.32 -6.32
CA ASP A 25 10.58 2.74 -5.95
C ASP A 25 10.59 3.49 -4.62
N TYR A 26 11.34 2.97 -3.64
CA TYR A 26 11.46 3.57 -2.31
C TYR A 26 12.07 4.97 -2.32
N ARG A 27 12.86 5.32 -3.33
CA ARG A 27 13.45 6.65 -3.48
C ARG A 27 12.36 7.68 -3.75
N LEU A 28 11.41 7.33 -4.61
CA LEU A 28 10.27 8.21 -4.90
C LEU A 28 9.30 8.30 -3.72
N SER A 29 9.27 7.27 -2.86
CA SER A 29 8.49 7.31 -1.63
C SER A 29 8.90 8.49 -0.75
N PHE A 30 10.18 8.58 -0.38
CA PHE A 30 10.62 9.67 0.48
C PHE A 30 10.77 11.02 -0.25
N LEU A 31 11.11 11.02 -1.55
CA LEU A 31 11.32 12.25 -2.32
C LEU A 31 10.03 12.92 -2.77
N GLN A 32 9.00 12.14 -3.09
CA GLN A 32 7.81 12.62 -3.80
C GLN A 32 6.49 12.15 -3.19
N GLY A 33 6.51 11.40 -2.09
CA GLY A 33 5.29 10.91 -1.45
C GLY A 33 4.64 9.74 -2.18
N ALA A 34 5.38 9.01 -3.02
CA ALA A 34 4.87 7.84 -3.71
C ALA A 34 4.63 6.67 -2.72
N TYR A 35 3.42 6.14 -2.69
CA TYR A 35 3.10 5.03 -1.80
C TYR A 35 3.69 3.72 -2.30
N ILE A 36 4.53 3.10 -1.48
CA ILE A 36 5.14 1.80 -1.76
C ILE A 36 4.56 0.71 -0.88
N THR A 37 4.63 -0.54 -1.32
CA THR A 37 4.05 -1.67 -0.58
C THR A 37 5.03 -2.35 0.38
N LEU A 38 6.31 -1.97 0.33
CA LEU A 38 7.44 -2.63 1.03
C LEU A 38 7.67 -4.10 0.66
N SER A 39 6.88 -4.70 -0.24
CA SER A 39 6.99 -6.13 -0.56
C SER A 39 8.05 -6.45 -1.62
N ASN A 40 8.53 -5.43 -2.35
CA ASN A 40 9.46 -5.59 -3.46
C ASN A 40 10.87 -5.05 -3.13
N LEU A 41 11.18 -4.81 -1.85
CA LEU A 41 12.48 -4.31 -1.41
C LEU A 41 13.46 -5.47 -1.21
N SER A 42 14.66 -5.32 -1.76
CA SER A 42 15.77 -6.21 -1.42
C SER A 42 16.31 -5.88 -0.01
N GLU A 43 17.10 -6.79 0.57
CA GLU A 43 17.75 -6.49 1.85
C GLU A 43 18.78 -5.36 1.73
N GLU A 44 19.40 -5.18 0.56
CA GLU A 44 20.25 -4.01 0.29
C GLU A 44 19.43 -2.72 0.32
N ASP A 45 18.24 -2.70 -0.29
CA ASP A 45 17.34 -1.53 -0.24
C ASP A 45 16.95 -1.21 1.20
N TRP A 46 16.60 -2.22 2.00
CA TRP A 46 16.34 -2.07 3.43
C TRP A 46 17.53 -1.47 4.17
N GLN A 47 18.73 -2.02 3.98
CA GLN A 47 19.94 -1.50 4.62
C GLN A 47 20.17 -0.03 4.26
N ARG A 48 19.97 0.34 2.99
CA ARG A 48 20.10 1.74 2.54
C ARG A 48 19.06 2.64 3.18
N ILE A 49 17.78 2.26 3.17
CA ILE A 49 16.68 3.01 3.79
C ILE A 49 17.00 3.29 5.27
N LEU A 50 17.42 2.26 6.01
CA LEU A 50 17.66 2.36 7.45
C LEU A 50 18.96 3.10 7.80
N THR A 51 20.04 2.86 7.04
CA THR A 51 21.34 3.51 7.28
C THR A 51 21.29 5.00 6.96
N LEU A 52 20.62 5.36 5.87
CA LEU A 52 20.45 6.77 5.46
C LEU A 52 19.26 7.45 6.15
N ARG A 53 18.45 6.69 6.92
CA ARG A 53 17.22 7.14 7.56
C ARG A 53 16.32 7.92 6.60
N LEU A 54 16.02 7.31 5.45
CA LEU A 54 15.15 7.92 4.44
C LEU A 54 13.77 8.13 5.04
N SER A 55 13.39 9.39 5.26
CA SER A 55 12.20 9.79 6.01
C SER A 55 11.60 11.08 5.43
N PRO A 56 10.26 11.23 5.40
CA PRO A 56 9.27 10.21 5.75
C PRO A 56 9.11 9.16 4.64
N MET A 57 8.61 7.96 4.98
CA MET A 57 8.28 6.91 4.03
C MET A 57 6.76 6.80 3.86
N TYR A 58 6.29 6.66 2.63
CA TYR A 58 4.86 6.56 2.30
C TYR A 58 4.51 5.10 1.99
N VAL A 59 3.74 4.47 2.87
CA VAL A 59 3.52 3.01 2.86
C VAL A 59 2.06 2.67 2.62
N SER A 60 1.82 1.87 1.60
CA SER A 60 0.50 1.34 1.27
C SER A 60 0.22 0.06 2.08
N VAL A 61 -0.54 0.21 3.16
CA VAL A 61 -0.80 -0.85 4.15
C VAL A 61 -1.97 -1.74 3.73
N HIS A 62 -3.09 -1.13 3.32
CA HIS A 62 -4.37 -1.77 2.95
C HIS A 62 -5.10 -2.57 4.04
N ALA A 63 -4.39 -3.41 4.81
CA ALA A 63 -4.93 -4.13 5.97
C ALA A 63 -3.78 -4.57 6.88
N VAL A 64 -3.98 -4.57 8.21
CA VAL A 64 -2.99 -5.15 9.14
C VAL A 64 -3.08 -6.67 9.22
N ASN A 65 -4.26 -7.25 8.93
CA ASN A 65 -4.45 -8.68 8.79
C ASN A 65 -3.65 -9.21 7.57
N PRO A 66 -2.65 -10.09 7.76
CA PRO A 66 -1.78 -10.54 6.67
C PRO A 66 -2.50 -11.26 5.53
N GLU A 67 -3.54 -12.05 5.83
CA GLU A 67 -4.30 -12.81 4.83
C GLU A 67 -5.10 -11.86 3.93
N ILE A 68 -5.79 -10.90 4.54
CA ILE A 68 -6.55 -9.89 3.79
C ILE A 68 -5.61 -9.02 2.96
N ARG A 69 -4.46 -8.61 3.53
CA ARG A 69 -3.46 -7.85 2.82
C ARG A 69 -2.88 -8.62 1.62
N GLY A 70 -2.57 -9.91 1.80
CA GLY A 70 -2.11 -10.79 0.73
C GLY A 70 -3.11 -10.85 -0.42
N ARG A 71 -4.39 -11.08 -0.12
CA ARG A 71 -5.49 -11.07 -1.09
C ARG A 71 -5.59 -9.75 -1.85
N LEU A 72 -5.52 -8.61 -1.15
CA LEU A 72 -5.58 -7.27 -1.73
C LEU A 72 -4.42 -6.99 -2.69
N LEU A 73 -3.22 -7.47 -2.36
CA LEU A 73 -2.00 -7.32 -3.17
C LEU A 73 -1.91 -8.33 -4.34
N GLY A 74 -2.86 -9.26 -4.44
CA GLY A 74 -2.86 -10.32 -5.43
C GLY A 74 -1.76 -11.36 -5.20
N LEU A 75 -1.39 -11.59 -3.94
CA LEU A 75 -0.38 -12.57 -3.53
C LEU A 75 -1.06 -13.91 -3.21
N PRO A 76 -0.36 -15.05 -3.39
CA PRO A 76 -0.92 -16.38 -3.13
C PRO A 76 -1.04 -16.72 -1.63
N GLY A 77 -0.49 -15.88 -0.74
CA GLY A 77 -0.47 -16.13 0.71
C GLY A 77 -0.38 -14.84 1.53
N PRO A 78 -0.20 -14.96 2.85
CA PRO A 78 -0.21 -13.82 3.77
C PRO A 78 0.93 -12.85 3.50
N ALA A 79 0.66 -11.56 3.70
CA ALA A 79 1.61 -10.47 3.46
C ALA A 79 1.75 -9.58 4.71
N PRO A 80 2.46 -10.00 5.76
CA PRO A 80 2.58 -9.25 7.00
C PRO A 80 3.28 -7.91 6.78
N ILE A 81 2.71 -6.83 7.33
CA ILE A 81 3.21 -5.46 7.17
C ILE A 81 3.77 -4.87 8.47
N MET A 82 3.21 -5.26 9.62
CA MET A 82 3.61 -4.73 10.92
C MET A 82 5.09 -4.94 11.26
N PRO A 83 5.74 -6.08 10.95
CA PRO A 83 7.18 -6.22 11.16
C PRO A 83 8.01 -5.21 10.36
N ALA A 84 7.62 -4.96 9.11
CA ALA A 84 8.30 -4.00 8.24
C ALA A 84 8.10 -2.56 8.71
N LEU A 85 6.88 -2.20 9.14
CA LEU A 85 6.61 -0.89 9.74
C LEU A 85 7.43 -0.70 11.01
N ARG A 86 7.43 -1.66 11.94
CA ARG A 86 8.26 -1.59 13.15
C ARG A 86 9.75 -1.40 12.83
N ARG A 87 10.27 -2.13 11.83
CA ARG A 87 11.65 -1.97 11.37
C ARG A 87 11.98 -0.53 10.93
N LEU A 88 11.05 0.17 10.29
CA LEU A 88 11.22 1.60 9.96
C LEU A 88 11.19 2.48 11.22
N LEU A 89 10.18 2.26 12.07
CA LEU A 89 9.94 3.06 13.28
C LEU A 89 11.10 2.95 14.30
N ASP A 90 11.63 1.73 14.49
CA ASP A 90 12.77 1.46 15.38
C ASP A 90 14.04 2.19 14.93
N HIS A 91 14.11 2.59 13.65
CA HIS A 91 15.19 3.39 13.08
C HIS A 91 14.85 4.89 12.97
N HIS A 92 13.80 5.34 13.66
CA HIS A 92 13.33 6.74 13.67
C HIS A 92 12.92 7.27 12.29
N ILE A 93 12.43 6.40 11.42
CA ILE A 93 11.83 6.80 10.14
C ILE A 93 10.35 7.05 10.36
N GLU A 94 9.91 8.26 10.06
CA GLU A 94 8.49 8.63 10.08
C GLU A 94 7.76 7.96 8.92
N VAL A 95 6.53 7.48 9.16
CA VAL A 95 5.73 6.78 8.15
C VAL A 95 4.37 7.45 7.96
N HIS A 96 4.03 7.70 6.70
CA HIS A 96 2.67 8.03 6.27
C HIS A 96 2.03 6.79 5.65
N CYS A 97 0.91 6.34 6.21
CA CYS A 97 0.23 5.14 5.73
C CYS A 97 -0.93 5.47 4.78
N GLN A 98 -1.20 4.56 3.85
CA GLN A 98 -2.42 4.59 3.03
C GLN A 98 -3.17 3.26 3.10
N ILE A 99 -4.50 3.35 3.15
CA ILE A 99 -5.41 2.22 2.93
C ILE A 99 -6.34 2.56 1.77
N VAL A 100 -6.23 1.78 0.69
CA VAL A 100 -7.27 1.71 -0.35
C VAL A 100 -8.35 0.73 0.14
N VAL A 101 -9.57 1.23 0.34
CA VAL A 101 -10.70 0.45 0.83
C VAL A 101 -11.46 -0.17 -0.33
N CYS A 102 -11.63 -1.49 -0.28
CA CYS A 102 -12.41 -2.31 -1.19
C CYS A 102 -13.61 -2.88 -0.42
N ARG A 103 -14.82 -2.53 -0.88
CA ARG A 103 -16.10 -2.93 -0.25
C ARG A 103 -16.20 -4.46 -0.12
N GLY A 104 -16.59 -4.93 1.06
CA GLY A 104 -16.70 -6.35 1.40
C GLY A 104 -15.37 -7.11 1.55
N ILE A 105 -14.23 -6.41 1.59
CA ILE A 105 -12.89 -7.03 1.71
C ILE A 105 -12.12 -6.45 2.89
N ASN A 106 -11.90 -5.13 2.90
CA ASN A 106 -11.17 -4.44 3.96
C ASN A 106 -11.88 -3.16 4.43
N ASP A 107 -13.20 -3.14 4.32
CA ASP A 107 -14.08 -2.17 4.96
C ASP A 107 -14.56 -2.68 6.34
N GLY A 108 -15.42 -1.90 7.01
CA GLY A 108 -16.02 -2.28 8.29
C GLY A 108 -14.99 -2.64 9.36
N VAL A 109 -15.13 -3.83 9.93
CA VAL A 109 -14.30 -4.31 11.05
C VAL A 109 -12.81 -4.35 10.69
N VAL A 110 -12.48 -4.81 9.47
CA VAL A 110 -11.07 -4.92 9.03
C VAL A 110 -10.40 -3.56 8.93
N LEU A 111 -11.16 -2.55 8.47
CA LEU A 111 -10.68 -1.18 8.44
C LEU A 111 -10.47 -0.64 9.86
N GLN A 112 -11.44 -0.85 10.75
CA GLN A 112 -11.36 -0.42 12.15
C GLN A 112 -10.18 -1.06 12.89
N GLU A 113 -9.95 -2.35 12.70
CA GLU A 113 -8.79 -3.07 13.23
C GLU A 113 -7.48 -2.45 12.72
N SER A 114 -7.40 -2.18 11.41
CA SER A 114 -6.21 -1.60 10.79
C SER A 114 -5.93 -0.19 11.30
N ILE A 115 -6.95 0.66 11.41
CA ILE A 115 -6.82 2.02 11.98
C ILE A 115 -6.35 1.92 13.43
N SER A 116 -7.01 1.09 14.23
CA SER A 116 -6.73 0.97 15.67
C SER A 116 -5.31 0.49 15.91
N GLU A 117 -4.85 -0.51 15.14
CA GLU A 117 -3.50 -1.04 15.28
C GLU A 117 -2.42 -0.04 14.83
N LEU A 118 -2.62 0.66 13.71
CA LEU A 118 -1.66 1.67 13.24
C LEU A 118 -1.58 2.89 14.19
N ALA A 119 -2.71 3.30 14.78
CA ALA A 119 -2.76 4.43 15.71
C ALA A 119 -1.91 4.22 16.99
N ARG A 120 -1.61 2.97 17.35
CA ARG A 120 -0.74 2.64 18.51
C ARG A 120 0.71 3.07 18.32
N TYR A 121 1.11 3.40 17.10
CA TYR A 121 2.48 3.74 16.72
C TYR A 121 2.68 5.25 16.50
N THR A 122 1.72 6.09 16.88
CA THR A 122 1.92 7.56 16.92
C THR A 122 2.99 7.92 17.96
N PRO A 123 3.90 8.89 17.68
CA PRO A 123 3.95 9.74 16.49
C PRO A 123 4.73 9.16 15.29
N GLY A 124 5.32 7.96 15.41
CA GLY A 124 6.13 7.37 14.34
C GLY A 124 5.33 7.07 13.06
N ILE A 125 4.08 6.62 13.20
CA ILE A 125 3.08 6.70 12.12
C ILE A 125 2.40 8.07 12.24
N ALA A 126 2.80 8.99 11.37
CA ALA A 126 2.40 10.39 11.43
C ALA A 126 1.01 10.64 10.82
N SER A 127 0.63 9.87 9.80
CA SER A 127 -0.71 9.98 9.21
C SER A 127 -1.21 8.67 8.60
N LEU A 128 -2.52 8.59 8.42
CA LEU A 128 -3.20 7.52 7.71
C LEU A 128 -4.20 8.12 6.71
N ALA A 129 -3.92 7.96 5.42
CA ALA A 129 -4.84 8.29 4.34
C ALA A 129 -5.75 7.10 4.04
N ILE A 130 -7.06 7.32 4.02
CA ILE A 130 -8.06 6.30 3.68
C ILE A 130 -8.77 6.76 2.41
N VAL A 131 -8.70 5.94 1.37
CA VAL A 131 -9.29 6.27 0.07
C VAL A 131 -10.17 5.12 -0.41
N PRO A 132 -11.40 5.37 -0.90
CA PRO A 132 -12.19 4.33 -1.53
C PRO A 132 -11.53 3.89 -2.83
N VAL A 133 -11.73 2.63 -3.23
CA VAL A 133 -11.20 2.12 -4.50
C VAL A 133 -11.72 2.93 -5.69
N GLY A 134 -10.80 3.35 -6.55
CA GLY A 134 -11.12 3.91 -7.87
C GLY A 134 -11.31 2.80 -8.90
N LEU A 135 -12.48 2.78 -9.55
CA LEU A 135 -12.81 1.84 -10.61
C LEU A 135 -12.98 2.57 -11.95
N THR A 136 -12.37 2.04 -13.01
CA THR A 136 -12.61 2.50 -14.39
C THR A 136 -13.49 1.51 -15.15
N CYS A 137 -13.95 1.87 -16.35
CA CYS A 137 -14.66 0.95 -17.24
C CYS A 137 -13.74 -0.09 -17.91
N HIS A 138 -12.41 0.03 -17.79
CA HIS A 138 -11.43 -0.85 -18.44
C HIS A 138 -10.88 -1.91 -17.49
N ARG A 139 -11.77 -2.71 -16.88
CA ARG A 139 -11.41 -3.75 -15.88
C ARG A 139 -11.59 -5.18 -16.37
N GLU A 140 -11.65 -5.41 -17.67
CA GLU A 140 -11.84 -6.75 -18.24
C GLU A 140 -10.70 -7.70 -17.81
N GLY A 141 -11.04 -8.84 -17.22
CA GLY A 141 -10.08 -9.84 -16.72
C GLY A 141 -9.48 -9.54 -15.33
N LEU A 142 -9.89 -8.46 -14.66
CA LEU A 142 -9.48 -8.15 -13.28
C LEU A 142 -10.47 -8.70 -12.24
N PRO A 143 -10.04 -8.89 -10.98
CA PRO A 143 -10.95 -9.28 -9.91
C PRO A 143 -12.15 -8.33 -9.79
N ALA A 144 -13.33 -8.91 -9.55
CA ALA A 144 -14.56 -8.16 -9.34
C ALA A 144 -14.46 -7.33 -8.04
N LEU A 145 -14.74 -6.03 -8.15
CA LEU A 145 -14.77 -5.09 -7.05
C LEU A 145 -16.06 -4.26 -7.15
N GLN A 146 -16.62 -3.89 -6.00
CA GLN A 146 -17.79 -3.04 -5.92
C GLN A 146 -17.38 -1.59 -5.66
N ALA A 147 -18.00 -0.64 -6.37
CA ALA A 147 -17.83 0.77 -6.09
C ALA A 147 -18.52 1.16 -4.76
N PHE A 148 -18.01 2.21 -4.13
CA PHE A 148 -18.74 2.93 -3.10
C PHE A 148 -19.79 3.83 -3.76
N GLU A 149 -20.99 3.87 -3.19
CA GLU A 149 -22.04 4.79 -3.62
C GLU A 149 -21.65 6.24 -3.23
N LYS A 150 -22.13 7.22 -4.02
CA LYS A 150 -21.87 8.64 -3.78
C LYS A 150 -22.80 9.22 -2.74
#